data_AF-A0A653G3H0-F1
#
_entry.id   AF-A0A653G3H0-F1
#
_cell.length_a   1.000
_cell.length_b   1.000
_cell.length_c   1.000
_cell.angle_alpha   90.00
_cell.angle_beta   90.00
_cell.angle_gamma   90.00
#
_symmetry.space_group_name_H-M   'P 1'
#
loop_
_entity.id
_entity.type
_entity.pdbx_description
1 polymer ?
#
loop_
_entity_poly.entity_id
_entity_poly.type
_entity_poly.pdbx_seq_one_letter_code
_entity_poly.pdbx_strand_id
1 'polypeptide(L)'
;MSKISWSKALADYLKDETTSYASISKRYGVSLQAVKKRAGKEKWQDLRQKSIQKVNQELPKLIGQSVADVSAKHAQLGQLLQHAALKIMKEKDLKPKNFIQALQSIKAGIEIERKALDSNKQNNGTSIAYIIEADRQKYGL
;
A
#
# COMPACT_ATOMS: atom_id res chain seq x y z
N MET A 1 44.30 -8.51 1.18
CA MET A 1 43.08 -8.37 1.99
C MET A 1 42.04 -7.63 1.17
N SER A 2 40.89 -8.24 0.85
CA SER A 2 39.86 -7.54 0.09
C SER A 2 39.33 -6.37 0.92
N LYS A 3 39.28 -5.18 0.32
CA LYS A 3 38.80 -3.97 0.98
C LYS A 3 37.28 -4.01 0.97
N ILE A 4 36.68 -4.68 1.96
CA ILE A 4 35.23 -4.74 2.11
C ILE A 4 34.63 -3.33 2.18
N SER A 5 33.55 -3.11 1.44
CA SER A 5 32.71 -1.92 1.59
C SER A 5 31.66 -2.18 2.68
N TRP A 6 31.96 -1.74 3.90
CA TRP A 6 31.08 -1.93 5.05
C TRP A 6 29.71 -1.25 4.88
N SER A 7 29.65 -0.13 4.16
CA SER A 7 28.39 0.55 3.84
C SER A 7 27.48 -0.30 2.96
N LYS A 8 28.04 -0.98 1.95
CA LYS A 8 27.28 -1.91 1.11
C LYS A 8 26.82 -3.14 1.89
N ALA A 9 27.68 -3.68 2.75
CA ALA A 9 27.33 -4.81 3.61
C ALA A 9 26.17 -4.46 4.58
N LEU A 10 26.18 -3.25 5.15
CA LEU A 10 25.07 -2.75 5.95
C LEU A 10 23.80 -2.60 5.12
N ALA A 11 23.86 -1.98 3.95
CA ALA A 11 22.71 -1.78 3.09
C ALA A 11 22.06 -3.13 2.69
N ASP A 12 22.87 -4.12 2.33
CA ASP A 12 22.39 -5.48 2.04
C ASP A 12 21.75 -6.14 3.25
N TYR A 13 22.33 -5.94 4.45
CA TYR A 13 21.75 -6.45 5.69
C TYR A 13 20.42 -5.76 6.03
N LEU A 14 20.28 -4.46 5.79
CA LEU A 14 19.04 -3.74 6.08
C LEU A 14 17.92 -4.00 5.07
N LYS A 15 18.27 -4.38 3.83
CA LYS A 15 17.31 -4.60 2.75
C LYS A 15 16.41 -5.82 2.96
N ASP A 16 16.92 -6.86 3.60
CA ASP A 16 16.24 -8.14 3.76
C ASP A 16 16.37 -8.62 5.21
N GLU A 17 15.22 -8.83 5.86
CA GLU A 17 15.16 -9.26 7.26
C GLU A 17 15.70 -10.68 7.47
N THR A 18 15.65 -11.54 6.45
CA THR A 18 16.16 -12.92 6.53
C THR A 18 17.68 -13.00 6.37
N THR A 19 18.31 -11.93 5.88
CA THR A 19 19.76 -11.87 5.69
C THR A 19 20.46 -11.88 7.05
N SER A 20 21.38 -12.82 7.24
CA SER A 20 22.14 -13.03 8.47
C SER A 20 23.59 -12.52 8.36
N TYR A 21 24.28 -12.36 9.48
CA TYR A 21 25.71 -12.03 9.45
C TYR A 21 26.55 -13.10 8.75
N ALA A 22 26.10 -14.36 8.74
CA ALA A 22 26.75 -15.45 8.02
C ALA A 22 26.62 -15.29 6.50
N SER A 23 25.46 -14.86 5.99
CA SER A 23 25.31 -14.59 4.55
C SER A 23 26.11 -13.36 4.12
N ILE A 24 26.18 -12.31 4.95
CA ILE A 24 27.06 -11.16 4.71
C ILE A 24 28.54 -11.57 4.69
N SER A 25 28.98 -12.38 5.65
CA SER A 25 30.35 -12.92 5.71
C SER A 25 30.73 -13.68 4.44
N LYS A 26 29.86 -14.59 3.98
CA LYS A 26 30.05 -15.34 2.72
C LYS A 26 30.07 -14.43 1.49
N ARG A 27 29.12 -13.49 1.39
CA ARG A 27 28.98 -12.59 0.23
C ARG A 27 30.19 -11.68 0.05
N TYR A 28 30.75 -11.17 1.14
CA TYR A 28 31.83 -10.19 1.10
C TYR A 28 33.22 -10.79 1.36
N GLY A 29 33.32 -12.12 1.54
CA GLY A 29 34.59 -12.81 1.73
C GLY A 29 35.34 -12.38 3.00
N VAL A 30 34.61 -12.10 4.08
CA VAL A 30 35.19 -11.68 5.37
C VAL A 30 34.79 -12.65 6.48
N SER A 31 35.57 -12.71 7.56
CA SER A 31 35.24 -13.59 8.68
C SER A 31 33.95 -13.16 9.38
N LEU A 32 33.16 -14.13 9.86
CA LEU A 32 31.94 -13.87 10.62
C LEU A 32 32.20 -13.00 11.85
N GLN A 33 33.35 -13.17 12.50
CA GLN A 33 33.74 -12.37 13.66
C GLN A 33 33.98 -10.90 13.30
N ALA A 34 34.57 -10.61 12.13
CA ALA A 34 34.72 -9.24 11.65
C ALA A 34 33.36 -8.57 11.42
N VAL A 35 32.41 -9.31 10.83
CA VAL A 35 31.03 -8.84 10.62
C VAL A 35 30.33 -8.58 11.97
N LYS A 36 30.38 -9.53 12.91
CA LYS A 36 29.78 -9.37 14.25
C LYS A 36 30.34 -8.17 15.00
N LYS A 37 31.67 -8.00 15.00
CA LYS A 37 32.34 -6.86 15.65
C LYS A 37 31.90 -5.53 15.04
N ARG A 38 31.81 -5.45 13.71
CA ARG A 38 31.34 -4.25 13.01
C ARG A 38 29.87 -3.98 13.30
N ALA A 39 29.03 -5.00 13.15
CA ALA A 39 27.59 -4.92 13.37
C ALA A 39 27.24 -4.51 14.81
N GLY A 40 27.98 -4.99 15.81
CA GLY A 40 27.84 -4.56 17.20
C GLY A 40 28.25 -3.10 17.41
N LYS A 41 29.39 -2.67 16.83
CA LYS A 41 29.85 -1.27 16.92
C LYS A 41 28.87 -0.29 16.27
N GLU A 42 28.30 -0.66 15.14
CA GLU A 42 27.37 0.17 14.37
C GLU A 42 25.90 -0.11 14.69
N LYS A 43 25.61 -1.02 15.62
CA LYS A 43 24.27 -1.39 16.06
C LYS A 43 23.33 -1.75 14.89
N TRP A 44 23.77 -2.64 14.01
CA TRP A 44 23.02 -2.99 12.79
C TRP A 44 21.61 -3.50 13.08
N GLN A 45 21.43 -4.24 14.19
CA GLN A 45 20.13 -4.73 14.61
C GLN A 45 19.17 -3.60 14.99
N ASP A 46 19.64 -2.60 15.74
CA ASP A 46 18.84 -1.41 16.08
C ASP A 46 18.46 -0.63 14.82
N LEU A 47 19.39 -0.51 13.86
CA LEU A 47 19.13 0.15 12.58
C LEU A 47 18.06 -0.60 11.77
N ARG A 48 18.10 -1.94 11.77
CA ARG A 48 17.08 -2.77 11.13
C ARG A 48 15.72 -2.57 11.79
N GLN A 49 15.66 -2.65 13.12
CA GLN A 49 14.41 -2.47 13.87
C GLN A 49 13.80 -1.08 13.62
N LYS A 50 14.62 -0.02 13.63
CA LYS A 50 14.18 1.35 13.30
C LYS A 50 13.68 1.47 11.87
N SER A 51 14.33 0.80 10.93
CA SER A 51 13.91 0.81 9.52
C SER A 51 12.56 0.13 9.35
N ILE A 52 12.36 -1.04 9.98
CA ILE A 52 11.07 -1.76 9.98
C ILE A 52 9.98 -0.90 10.62
N GLN A 53 10.25 -0.29 11.78
CA GLN A 53 9.30 0.60 12.45
C GLN A 53 8.91 1.79 11.56
N LYS A 54 9.88 2.41 10.89
CA LYS A 54 9.62 3.52 9.97
C LYS A 54 8.76 3.08 8.77
N VAL A 55 9.07 1.92 8.18
CA VAL A 55 8.24 1.35 7.10
C VAL A 55 6.82 1.09 7.60
N ASN A 56 6.66 0.47 8.77
CA ASN A 56 5.34 0.18 9.34
C ASN A 56 4.53 1.45 9.69
N GLN A 57 5.20 2.58 9.94
CA GLN A 57 4.55 3.87 10.16
C GLN A 57 4.16 4.59 8.86
N GLU A 58 4.96 4.45 7.81
CA GLU A 58 4.74 5.13 6.53
C GLU A 58 3.84 4.33 5.57
N LEU A 59 3.86 3.00 5.65
CA LEU A 59 3.07 2.13 4.79
C LEU A 59 1.56 2.40 4.89
N PRO A 60 0.95 2.55 6.09
CA PRO A 60 -0.47 2.89 6.20
C PRO A 60 -0.79 4.25 5.60
N LYS A 61 0.11 5.23 5.70
CA LYS A 61 -0.08 6.57 5.13
C LYS A 61 -0.07 6.53 3.60
N LEU A 62 0.86 5.79 3.01
CA LEU A 62 0.97 5.62 1.55
C LEU A 62 -0.22 4.86 0.99
N ILE A 63 -0.67 3.79 1.67
CA ILE A 63 -1.87 3.05 1.29
C ILE A 63 -3.11 3.95 1.39
N GLY A 64 -3.25 4.70 2.48
CA GLY A 64 -4.36 5.66 2.65
C GLY A 64 -4.38 6.73 1.57
N GLN A 65 -3.23 7.31 1.22
CA GLN A 65 -3.08 8.28 0.14
C GLN A 65 -3.44 7.69 -1.23
N SER A 66 -2.93 6.49 -1.56
CA SER A 66 -3.25 5.84 -2.83
C SER A 66 -4.73 5.50 -2.97
N VAL A 67 -5.38 5.08 -1.88
CA VAL A 67 -6.83 4.81 -1.87
C VAL A 67 -7.61 6.12 -2.04
N ALA A 68 -7.23 7.18 -1.32
CA ALA A 68 -7.86 8.49 -1.45
C ALA A 68 -7.75 9.04 -2.88
N ASP A 69 -6.59 8.88 -3.52
CA ASP A 69 -6.36 9.31 -4.91
C ASP A 69 -7.20 8.52 -5.92
N VAL A 70 -7.32 7.20 -5.75
CA VAL A 70 -8.18 6.36 -6.60
C VAL A 70 -9.65 6.71 -6.39
N SER A 71 -10.09 6.89 -5.15
CA SER A 71 -11.45 7.34 -4.82
C SER A 71 -11.77 8.70 -5.45
N ALA A 72 -10.84 9.66 -5.39
CA ALA A 72 -11.00 10.96 -6.03
C ALA A 72 -11.16 10.85 -7.55
N LYS A 73 -10.34 10.01 -8.21
CA LYS A 73 -10.46 9.74 -9.66
C LYS A 73 -11.78 9.08 -10.03
N HIS A 74 -12.26 8.11 -9.23
CA HIS A 74 -13.54 7.46 -9.48
C HIS A 74 -14.73 8.44 -9.31
N ALA A 75 -14.68 9.34 -8.33
CA ALA A 75 -15.68 10.39 -8.18
C ALA A 75 -15.71 11.33 -9.40
N GLN A 76 -14.54 11.78 -9.87
CA GLN A 76 -14.42 12.59 -11.09
C GLN A 76 -14.95 11.86 -12.33
N LEU A 77 -14.62 10.57 -12.48
CA LEU A 77 -15.12 9.75 -13.59
C LEU A 77 -16.65 9.61 -13.54
N GLY A 78 -17.22 9.41 -12.34
CA GLY A 78 -18.67 9.38 -12.12
C GLY A 78 -19.34 10.68 -12.59
N GLN A 79 -18.79 11.83 -12.22
CA GLN A 79 -19.30 13.14 -12.65
C GLN A 79 -19.19 13.32 -14.18
N LEU A 80 -18.07 12.94 -14.78
CA LEU A 80 -17.89 13.01 -16.24
C LEU A 80 -18.90 12.13 -16.98
N LEU A 81 -19.17 10.92 -16.49
CA LEU A 81 -20.17 10.03 -17.06
C LEU A 81 -21.58 10.61 -16.95
N GLN A 82 -21.94 11.21 -15.82
CA GLN A 82 -23.22 11.91 -15.65
C GLN A 82 -23.35 13.07 -16.64
N HIS A 83 -22.31 13.89 -16.80
CA HIS A 83 -22.31 15.00 -17.75
C HIS A 83 -22.41 14.53 -19.21
N ALA A 84 -21.65 13.50 -19.59
CA ALA A 84 -21.71 12.92 -20.93
C ALA A 84 -23.10 12.34 -21.24
N ALA A 85 -23.70 11.63 -20.26
CA ALA A 85 -25.06 11.11 -20.38
C ALA A 85 -26.08 12.25 -20.59
N LEU A 86 -26.03 13.30 -19.76
CA LEU A 86 -26.92 14.46 -19.90
C LEU A 86 -26.75 15.17 -21.25
N LYS A 87 -25.51 15.30 -21.74
CA LYS A 87 -25.21 15.91 -23.04
C LYS A 87 -25.82 15.08 -24.19
N ILE A 88 -25.58 13.77 -24.20
CA ILE A 88 -26.16 12.87 -25.21
C ILE A 88 -27.69 12.88 -25.15
N MET A 89 -28.27 12.93 -23.94
CA MET A 89 -29.72 13.05 -23.77
C MET A 89 -30.29 14.33 -24.38
N LYS A 90 -29.59 15.45 -24.23
CA LYS A 90 -29.98 16.74 -24.81
C LYS A 90 -29.79 16.78 -26.33
N GLU A 91 -28.66 16.29 -26.84
CA GLU A 91 -28.32 16.36 -28.27
C GLU A 91 -29.15 15.42 -29.14
N LYS A 92 -29.52 14.26 -28.61
CA LYS A 92 -30.28 13.25 -29.35
C LYS A 92 -31.78 13.23 -29.02
N ASP A 93 -32.27 14.22 -28.26
CA ASP A 93 -33.61 14.23 -27.63
C ASP A 93 -33.97 12.87 -27.02
N LEU A 94 -32.96 12.20 -26.44
CA LEU A 94 -33.13 10.90 -25.80
C LEU A 94 -33.79 11.15 -24.46
N LYS A 95 -35.12 11.17 -24.48
CA LYS A 95 -35.92 11.06 -23.28
C LYS A 95 -35.73 9.63 -22.74
N PRO A 96 -35.52 9.46 -21.42
CA PRO A 96 -35.57 8.14 -20.84
C PRO A 96 -36.87 7.46 -21.27
N LYS A 97 -36.78 6.22 -21.78
CA LYS A 97 -37.95 5.49 -22.29
C LYS A 97 -39.07 5.41 -21.26
N ASN A 98 -38.70 5.42 -19.98
CA ASN A 98 -39.59 5.61 -18.84
C ASN A 98 -38.80 6.19 -17.66
N PHE A 99 -39.52 6.76 -16.70
CA PHE A 99 -38.98 7.33 -15.46
C PHE A 99 -38.07 6.35 -14.69
N ILE A 100 -38.35 5.05 -14.77
CA ILE A 100 -37.62 4.01 -14.04
C ILE A 100 -36.19 3.85 -14.54
N GLN A 101 -35.94 3.87 -15.85
CA GLN A 101 -34.57 3.78 -16.38
C GLN A 101 -33.73 5.02 -16.02
N ALA A 102 -34.32 6.22 -16.08
CA ALA A 102 -33.64 7.44 -15.65
C ALA A 102 -33.22 7.38 -14.18
N LEU A 103 -34.18 6.96 -13.34
CA LEU A 103 -33.97 6.80 -11.91
C LEU A 103 -32.90 5.76 -11.59
N GLN A 104 -32.86 4.65 -12.34
CA GLN A 104 -31.85 3.59 -12.18
C GLN A 104 -30.44 4.06 -12.56
N SER A 105 -30.27 4.80 -13.66
CA SER A 105 -28.96 5.32 -14.06
C SER A 105 -28.43 6.37 -13.07
N ILE A 106 -29.29 7.24 -12.55
CA ILE A 106 -28.92 8.23 -11.52
C ILE A 106 -28.57 7.51 -10.21
N LYS A 107 -29.37 6.53 -9.79
CA LYS A 107 -29.08 5.71 -8.60
C LYS A 107 -27.74 5.00 -8.72
N ALA A 108 -27.43 4.41 -9.88
CA ALA A 108 -26.16 3.75 -10.12
C ALA A 108 -24.98 4.73 -10.02
N GLY A 109 -25.09 5.94 -10.58
CA GLY A 109 -24.06 6.98 -10.45
C GLY A 109 -23.82 7.40 -8.99
N ILE A 110 -24.90 7.65 -8.24
CA ILE A 110 -24.82 8.01 -6.81
C ILE A 110 -24.26 6.85 -5.98
N GLU A 111 -24.59 5.61 -6.31
CA GLU A 111 -24.09 4.43 -5.60
C GLU A 111 -22.59 4.22 -5.83
N ILE A 112 -22.12 4.44 -7.05
CA ILE A 112 -20.68 4.44 -7.39
C ILE A 112 -19.95 5.53 -6.59
N GLU A 113 -20.51 6.74 -6.54
CA GLU A 113 -19.95 7.87 -5.79
C GLU A 113 -19.91 7.60 -4.27
N ARG A 114 -21.01 7.10 -3.69
CA ARG A 114 -21.07 6.73 -2.28
C ARG A 114 -20.12 5.61 -1.92
N LYS A 115 -20.04 4.55 -2.71
CA LYS A 115 -19.08 3.47 -2.47
C LYS A 115 -17.64 3.97 -2.52
N ALA A 116 -17.30 4.85 -3.46
CA ALA A 116 -15.97 5.46 -3.56
C ALA A 116 -15.62 6.31 -2.31
N LEU A 117 -16.61 7.00 -1.73
CA LEU A 117 -16.44 7.84 -0.53
C LEU A 117 -16.47 7.04 0.78
N ASP A 118 -17.29 6.00 0.90
CA ASP A 118 -17.39 5.16 2.10
C ASP A 118 -16.19 4.21 2.25
N SER A 119 -15.59 3.75 1.14
CA SER A 119 -14.30 3.05 1.15
C SER A 119 -13.16 3.89 1.75
N ASN A 120 -13.32 5.23 1.80
CA ASN A 120 -12.38 6.14 2.44
C ASN A 120 -12.58 6.21 3.97
N LYS A 121 -13.78 5.88 4.49
CA LYS A 121 -14.09 5.90 5.93
C LYS A 121 -13.75 4.59 6.64
N GLN A 122 -13.93 3.43 6.00
CA GLN A 122 -13.70 2.14 6.65
C GLN A 122 -12.20 1.78 6.80
N ASN A 123 -11.32 2.34 5.98
CA ASN A 123 -9.88 2.05 6.04
C ASN A 123 -9.13 2.78 7.18
N ASN A 124 -9.79 3.65 7.93
CA ASN A 124 -9.20 4.31 9.11
C ASN A 124 -9.34 3.49 10.40
N GLY A 125 -10.03 2.34 10.39
CA GLY A 125 -10.38 1.59 11.60
C GLY A 125 -9.97 0.12 11.64
N THR A 126 -9.58 -0.51 10.52
CA THR A 126 -9.15 -1.90 10.53
C THR A 126 -7.68 -1.96 10.95
N SER A 127 -7.46 -1.96 12.26
CA SER A 127 -6.16 -2.30 12.86
C SER A 127 -5.59 -3.50 12.12
N ILE A 128 -4.37 -3.38 11.60
CA ILE A 128 -3.63 -4.43 10.90
C ILE A 128 -3.66 -5.77 11.66
N ALA A 129 -3.84 -5.72 12.99
CA ALA A 129 -4.10 -6.88 13.84
C ALA A 129 -5.27 -7.75 13.35
N TYR A 130 -6.40 -7.16 12.90
CA TYR A 130 -7.57 -7.91 12.46
C TYR A 130 -7.35 -8.64 11.13
N ILE A 131 -6.54 -8.05 10.23
CA ILE A 131 -6.19 -8.68 8.95
C ILE A 131 -5.22 -9.85 9.18
N ILE A 132 -4.23 -9.67 10.06
CA ILE A 132 -3.29 -10.73 10.44
C ILE A 132 -4.02 -11.88 11.15
N GLU A 133 -4.99 -11.58 12.01
CA GLU A 133 -5.75 -12.59 12.76
C GLU A 133 -6.74 -13.37 11.87
N ALA A 134 -7.33 -12.71 10.87
CA ALA A 134 -8.16 -13.36 9.85
C ALA A 134 -7.34 -14.29 8.93
N ASP A 135 -6.13 -13.87 8.52
CA ASP A 135 -5.24 -14.74 7.73
C ASP A 135 -4.68 -15.90 8.55
N ARG A 136 -4.44 -15.69 9.85
CA ARG A 136 -4.00 -16.74 10.77
C ARG A 136 -5.05 -17.84 10.95
N GLN A 137 -6.33 -17.46 11.04
CA GLN A 137 -7.43 -18.43 11.11
C GLN A 137 -7.70 -19.14 9.78
N LYS A 138 -7.46 -18.47 8.65
CA LYS A 138 -7.71 -19.04 7.31
C LYS A 138 -6.59 -19.96 6.82
N TYR A 139 -5.36 -19.70 7.23
CA TYR A 139 -4.18 -20.43 6.75
C TYR A 139 -3.41 -21.20 7.84
N GLY A 140 -3.85 -21.15 9.11
CA GLY A 140 -3.35 -22.01 10.18
C GLY A 140 -1.86 -21.82 10.52
N LEU A 141 -1.41 -20.57 10.68
CA LEU A 141 -0.07 -20.23 11.17
C LEU A 141 -0.03 -19.92 12.68
#